data_AF-A0A1S4EI17-F1
#
_entry.id   AF-A0A1S4EI17-F1
#
_cell.length_a   1.000
_cell.length_b   1.000
_cell.length_c   1.000
_cell.angle_alpha   90.00
_cell.angle_beta   90.00
_cell.angle_gamma   90.00
#
_symmetry.space_group_name_H-M   'P 1'
#
loop_
_entity.id
_entity.type
_entity.pdbx_description
1 polymer ?
#
loop_
_entity_poly.entity_id
_entity_poly.type
_entity_poly.pdbx_seq_one_letter_code
_entity_poly.pdbx_strand_id
1 'polypeptide(L)'
;MLKLRVAKRTRQAITLEWNRVESEDDGDSMVAYLLQREDYRIRSWVPIYSGFSNSIMVDNLRPETCFKFRVQAFTKSSNTKQVLYSEEIYADTSDDFMSVTTFHRAIQYGDLNDIRKFVRERFVGDYPMCDVCKLYA
;
A
#
# COMPACT_ATOMS: atom_id res chain seq x y z
N MET A 1 9.86 -10.31 -12.48
CA MET A 1 8.53 -9.93 -11.94
C MET A 1 8.66 -8.62 -11.16
N LEU A 2 7.72 -7.70 -11.35
CA LEU A 2 7.61 -6.46 -10.57
C LEU A 2 6.95 -6.75 -9.22
N LYS A 3 7.62 -6.41 -8.13
CA LYS A 3 7.24 -6.70 -6.74
C LYS A 3 7.08 -5.38 -5.99
N LEU A 4 5.85 -5.11 -5.58
CA LEU A 4 5.47 -3.95 -4.76
C LEU A 4 5.38 -4.37 -3.30
N ARG A 5 5.85 -3.51 -2.39
CA ARG A 5 5.77 -3.72 -0.94
C ARG A 5 5.52 -2.41 -0.19
N VAL A 6 5.01 -2.54 1.02
CA VAL A 6 4.92 -1.44 1.99
C VAL A 6 6.25 -1.36 2.75
N ALA A 7 6.89 -0.20 2.73
CA ALA A 7 8.13 0.06 3.46
C ALA A 7 7.85 0.67 4.84
N LYS A 8 6.91 1.61 4.91
CA LYS A 8 6.50 2.28 6.15
C LYS A 8 5.04 2.66 6.08
N ARG A 9 4.36 2.67 7.21
CA ARG A 9 3.00 3.19 7.36
C ARG A 9 2.92 4.12 8.55
N THR A 10 1.96 5.02 8.49
CA THR A 10 1.59 5.95 9.56
C THR A 10 0.08 6.20 9.45
N ARG A 11 -0.49 6.89 10.44
CA ARG A 11 -1.91 7.29 10.44
C ARG A 11 -2.36 8.07 9.20
N GLN A 12 -1.46 8.70 8.45
CA GLN A 12 -1.82 9.57 7.32
C GLN A 12 -0.96 9.37 6.07
N ALA A 13 -0.02 8.42 6.10
CA ALA A 13 0.88 8.19 4.97
C ALA A 13 1.34 6.74 4.90
N ILE A 14 1.51 6.25 3.68
CA ILE A 14 2.04 4.92 3.37
C ILE A 14 3.21 5.10 2.39
N THR A 15 4.38 4.62 2.78
CA THR A 15 5.57 4.55 1.92
C THR A 15 5.59 3.22 1.21
N LEU A 16 5.60 3.26 -0.12
CA LEU A 16 5.58 2.12 -1.01
C LEU A 16 6.90 2.04 -1.77
N GLU A 17 7.42 0.82 -1.90
CA GLU A 17 8.66 0.54 -2.60
C GLU A 17 8.48 -0.63 -3.54
N TRP A 18 9.20 -0.62 -4.66
CA TRP A 18 9.24 -1.73 -5.59
C TRP A 18 10.65 -1.97 -6.12
N ASN A 19 10.89 -3.18 -6.63
CA ASN A 19 12.14 -3.50 -7.31
C ASN A 19 12.18 -2.83 -8.69
N ARG A 20 13.40 -2.50 -9.14
CA ARG A 20 13.61 -2.05 -10.51
C ARG A 20 13.39 -3.21 -11.47
N VAL A 21 12.76 -2.91 -12.60
CA VAL A 21 12.65 -3.85 -13.73
C VAL A 21 13.81 -3.57 -14.66
N GLU A 22 14.52 -4.62 -15.05
CA GLU A 22 15.56 -4.55 -16.07
C GLU A 22 14.91 -4.41 -17.43
N SER A 23 15.49 -3.58 -18.30
CA SER A 23 15.11 -3.57 -19.70
C SER A 23 15.71 -4.79 -20.40
N GLU A 24 14.93 -5.41 -21.29
CA GLU A 24 15.43 -6.51 -22.14
C GLU A 24 16.46 -6.01 -23.18
N ASP A 25 16.51 -4.70 -23.42
CA ASP A 25 17.46 -4.06 -24.33
C ASP A 25 18.71 -3.56 -23.57
N ASP A 26 19.89 -4.00 -24.02
CA ASP A 26 21.24 -3.80 -23.45
C ASP A 26 21.81 -2.36 -23.50
N GLY A 27 20.98 -1.31 -23.67
CA GLY A 27 21.53 0.04 -23.71
C GLY A 27 20.54 1.16 -23.94
N ASP A 28 20.17 1.85 -22.85
CA ASP A 28 19.44 3.13 -22.80
C ASP A 28 17.91 3.08 -22.71
N SER A 29 17.34 1.89 -22.44
CA SER A 29 15.90 1.77 -22.19
C SER A 29 15.52 2.29 -20.80
N MET A 30 14.84 3.43 -20.77
CA MET A 30 14.36 4.05 -19.53
C MET A 30 13.04 3.42 -19.07
N VAL A 31 13.02 2.87 -17.85
CA VAL A 31 11.82 2.29 -17.24
C VAL A 31 11.13 3.31 -16.35
N ALA A 32 9.94 3.76 -16.76
CA ALA A 32 9.07 4.60 -15.94
C ALA A 32 8.10 3.74 -15.13
N TYR A 33 7.69 4.23 -13.96
CA TYR A 33 6.72 3.61 -13.08
C TYR A 33 5.50 4.49 -12.94
N LEU A 34 4.34 3.86 -12.88
CA LEU A 34 3.06 4.48 -12.54
C LEU A 34 2.48 3.75 -11.34
N LEU A 35 2.44 4.44 -10.22
CA LEU A 35 1.78 3.95 -9.03
C LEU A 35 0.31 4.34 -9.08
N GLN A 36 -0.56 3.39 -8.81
CA GLN A 36 -2.00 3.59 -8.81
C GLN A 36 -2.63 3.13 -7.50
N ARG A 37 -3.73 3.78 -7.13
CA ARG A 37 -4.58 3.41 -6.00
C ARG A 37 -6.00 3.16 -6.49
N GLU A 38 -6.70 2.23 -5.88
CA GLU A 38 -8.13 2.02 -6.15
C GLU A 38 -8.96 3.20 -5.60
N ASP A 39 -9.84 3.74 -6.44
CA ASP A 39 -11.01 4.50 -6.02
C ASP A 39 -12.14 3.53 -5.68
N TYR A 40 -12.44 3.44 -4.39
CA TYR A 40 -13.48 2.57 -3.85
C TYR A 40 -14.89 2.85 -4.35
N ARG A 41 -15.21 4.09 -4.76
CA ARG A 41 -16.57 4.49 -5.18
C ARG A 41 -16.89 3.93 -6.56
N ILE A 42 -15.90 4.01 -7.45
CA ILE A 42 -16.05 3.62 -8.86
C ILE A 42 -15.33 2.31 -9.20
N ARG A 43 -14.63 1.70 -8.23
CA ARG A 43 -13.82 0.47 -8.41
C ARG A 43 -12.84 0.58 -9.56
N SER A 44 -12.19 1.74 -9.66
CA SER A 44 -11.25 2.06 -10.75
C SER A 44 -9.88 2.47 -10.21
N TRP A 45 -8.87 2.44 -11.07
CA TRP A 45 -7.50 2.76 -10.71
C TRP A 45 -7.16 4.20 -11.02
N VAL A 46 -6.79 4.95 -9.99
CA VAL A 46 -6.39 6.36 -10.08
C VAL A 46 -4.87 6.45 -9.99
N PRO A 47 -4.19 7.11 -10.94
CA PRO A 47 -2.75 7.31 -10.87
C PRO A 47 -2.42 8.28 -9.74
N ILE A 48 -1.45 7.91 -8.92
CA ILE A 48 -0.97 8.73 -7.79
C ILE A 48 0.48 9.18 -7.94
N TYR A 49 1.27 8.47 -8.75
CA TYR A 49 2.63 8.88 -9.10
C TYR A 49 3.00 8.38 -10.49
N SER A 50 3.76 9.18 -11.25
CA SER A 50 4.42 8.77 -12.48
C SER A 50 5.85 9.29 -12.50
N GLY A 51 6.82 8.42 -12.79
CA GLY A 51 8.22 8.82 -12.91
C GLY A 51 9.18 7.64 -12.75
N PHE A 52 10.46 7.92 -12.48
CA PHE A 52 11.53 6.92 -12.47
C PHE A 52 11.94 6.44 -11.07
N SER A 53 11.36 7.03 -10.02
CA SER A 53 11.59 6.58 -8.65
C SER A 53 10.97 5.20 -8.45
N ASN A 54 11.61 4.41 -7.59
CA ASN A 54 11.09 3.11 -7.15
C ASN A 54 10.61 3.12 -5.68
N SER A 55 10.50 4.31 -5.09
CA SER A 55 9.98 4.54 -3.75
C SER A 55 9.17 5.83 -3.72
N ILE A 56 7.97 5.78 -3.15
CA ILE A 56 7.06 6.92 -3.02
C ILE A 56 6.34 6.87 -1.67
N MET A 57 6.29 8.01 -1.00
CA MET A 57 5.40 8.24 0.13
C MET A 57 4.07 8.83 -0.38
N VAL A 58 2.99 8.08 -0.17
CA VAL A 58 1.63 8.54 -0.41
C VAL A 58 1.11 9.12 0.89
N ASP A 59 0.95 10.44 0.96
CA ASP A 59 0.50 11.17 2.14
C ASP A 59 -0.96 11.62 2.04
N ASN A 60 -1.41 12.42 3.01
CA ASN A 60 -2.78 12.93 3.09
C ASN A 60 -3.84 11.82 2.99
N LEU A 61 -3.49 10.63 3.45
CA LEU A 61 -4.39 9.50 3.51
C LEU A 61 -5.28 9.64 4.75
N ARG A 62 -6.53 9.22 4.60
CA ARG A 62 -7.46 9.15 5.73
C ARG A 62 -6.94 8.11 6.73
N PRO A 63 -6.91 8.40 8.04
CA PRO A 63 -6.59 7.42 9.08
C PRO A 63 -7.53 6.21 9.06
N GLU A 64 -7.04 5.09 9.60
CA GLU A 64 -7.81 3.86 9.80
C GLU A 64 -8.51 3.36 8.53
N THR A 65 -7.95 3.67 7.37
CA THR A 65 -8.54 3.37 6.07
C THR A 65 -7.65 2.39 5.33
N CYS A 66 -8.26 1.31 4.83
CA CYS A 66 -7.56 0.35 3.96
C CYS A 66 -7.54 0.87 2.51
N PHE A 67 -6.36 0.92 1.93
CA PHE A 67 -6.13 1.29 0.54
C PHE A 67 -5.58 0.11 -0.24
N LYS A 68 -5.94 0.06 -1.52
CA LYS A 68 -5.44 -0.93 -2.46
C LYS A 68 -4.52 -0.25 -3.47
N PHE A 69 -3.33 -0.78 -3.65
CA PHE A 69 -2.29 -0.21 -4.52
C PHE A 69 -1.79 -1.24 -5.53
N ARG A 70 -1.35 -0.74 -6.68
CA ARG A 70 -0.55 -1.49 -7.65
C ARG A 70 0.41 -0.56 -8.35
N VAL A 71 1.52 -1.10 -8.86
CA VAL A 71 2.46 -0.35 -9.68
C VAL A 71 2.56 -0.99 -11.07
N GLN A 72 2.72 -0.14 -12.05
CA GLN A 72 2.92 -0.49 -13.45
C GLN A 72 4.28 0.04 -13.90
N ALA A 73 5.11 -0.82 -14.47
CA ALA A 73 6.33 -0.43 -15.15
C ALA A 73 6.06 -0.29 -16.66
N PHE A 74 6.62 0.76 -17.24
CA PHE A 74 6.58 1.08 -18.65
C PHE A 74 8.00 1.18 -19.18
N THR A 75 8.33 0.32 -20.15
CA THR A 75 9.59 0.40 -20.88
C THR A 75 9.26 0.90 -22.28
N LYS A 76 9.91 1.99 -22.69
CA LYS A 76 9.83 2.50 -24.06
C LYS A 76 11.12 2.14 -24.77
N SER A 77 11.05 1.14 -25.63
CA SER A 77 12.11 0.82 -26.60
C SER A 77 11.75 1.41 -27.97
N SER A 78 12.71 1.43 -28.88
CA SER A 78 12.56 1.94 -30.25
C SER A 78 11.47 1.19 -31.03
N ASN A 79 11.25 -0.10 -30.74
CA ASN A 79 10.34 -0.96 -31.51
C ASN A 79 9.18 -1.53 -30.69
N THR A 80 9.23 -1.49 -29.36
CA THR A 80 8.23 -2.13 -28.49
C THR A 80 7.91 -1.29 -27.25
N LYS A 81 6.65 -1.39 -26.81
CA LYS A 81 6.19 -0.87 -25.52
C LYS A 81 5.89 -2.05 -24.62
N GLN A 82 6.73 -2.27 -23.61
CA GLN A 82 6.49 -3.32 -22.62
C GLN A 82 5.79 -2.72 -21.40
N VAL A 83 4.79 -3.43 -20.90
CA VAL A 83 4.01 -3.05 -19.73
C VAL A 83 4.02 -4.23 -18.77
N LEU A 84 4.47 -3.99 -17.54
CA LEU A 84 4.48 -5.00 -16.48
C LEU A 84 3.77 -4.47 -15.25
N TYR A 85 2.78 -5.22 -14.75
CA TYR A 85 2.09 -4.89 -13.51
C TYR A 85 2.66 -5.68 -12.33
N SER A 86 2.67 -5.06 -11.16
CA SER A 86 2.80 -5.79 -9.90
C SER A 86 1.50 -6.51 -9.55
N GLU A 87 1.60 -7.43 -8.59
CA GLU A 87 0.43 -7.82 -7.82
C GLU A 87 -0.18 -6.63 -7.08
N GLU A 88 -1.47 -6.75 -6.76
CA GLU A 88 -2.21 -5.77 -5.99
C GLU A 88 -1.93 -5.99 -4.50
N ILE A 89 -1.60 -4.90 -3.80
CA ILE A 89 -1.37 -4.96 -2.35
C ILE A 89 -2.41 -4.15 -1.60
N TYR A 90 -2.66 -4.56 -0.36
CA TYR A 90 -3.52 -3.85 0.58
C TYR A 90 -2.66 -3.27 1.68
N ALA A 91 -2.89 -2.00 2.00
CA ALA A 91 -2.19 -1.32 3.08
C ALA A 91 -3.16 -0.33 3.75
N ASP A 92 -3.15 -0.32 5.07
CA ASP A 92 -3.98 0.56 5.87
C ASP A 92 -3.15 1.62 6.60
N THR A 93 -3.83 2.71 6.94
CA THR A 93 -3.32 3.82 7.75
C THR A 93 -3.74 3.67 9.22
N SER A 94 -3.89 2.45 9.72
CA SER A 94 -3.93 2.29 11.18
C SER A 94 -2.60 2.79 11.75
N ASP A 95 -2.67 3.45 12.90
CA ASP A 95 -1.49 3.59 13.73
C ASP A 95 -0.93 2.19 13.91
N ASP A 96 0.40 2.00 13.81
CA ASP A 96 0.98 0.69 14.06
C ASP A 96 0.45 0.22 15.41
N PHE A 97 -0.47 -0.75 15.35
CA PHE A 97 -1.16 -1.29 16.50
C PHE A 97 -0.08 -1.63 17.50
N MET A 98 -0.10 -0.93 18.64
CA MET A 98 0.71 -1.14 19.85
C MET A 98 1.87 -2.09 19.64
N SER A 99 3.12 -1.58 19.68
CA SER A 99 4.32 -2.43 19.52
C SER A 99 4.12 -3.77 20.23
N VAL A 100 4.63 -4.88 19.68
CA VAL A 100 4.40 -6.23 20.25
C VAL A 100 4.62 -6.27 21.76
N THR A 101 5.57 -5.48 22.27
CA THR A 101 5.82 -5.25 23.69
C THR A 101 4.63 -4.61 24.43
N THR A 102 4.03 -3.58 23.86
CA THR A 102 2.84 -2.91 24.38
C THR A 102 1.60 -3.80 24.30
N PHE A 103 1.42 -4.59 23.23
CA PHE A 103 0.34 -5.58 23.16
C PHE A 103 0.52 -6.71 24.18
N HIS A 104 1.72 -7.28 24.28
CA HIS A 104 2.05 -8.30 25.29
C HIS A 104 1.81 -7.76 26.70
N ARG A 105 2.17 -6.50 26.96
CA ARG A 105 1.90 -5.83 28.24
C ARG A 105 0.39 -5.70 28.48
N ALA A 106 -0.38 -5.21 27.50
CA ALA A 106 -1.82 -5.06 27.64
C ALA A 106 -2.53 -6.40 27.93
N ILE A 107 -2.12 -7.50 27.27
CA ILE A 107 -2.62 -8.85 27.59
C ILE A 107 -2.23 -9.26 29.01
N GLN A 108 -0.95 -9.12 29.37
CA GLN A 108 -0.42 -9.57 30.65
C GLN A 108 -1.05 -8.83 31.85
N TYR A 109 -1.36 -7.56 31.69
CA TYR A 109 -1.97 -6.72 32.73
C TYR A 109 -3.50 -6.60 32.59
N GLY A 110 -4.11 -7.25 31.61
CA GLY A 110 -5.56 -7.21 31.40
C GLY A 110 -6.11 -5.82 31.05
N ASP A 111 -5.31 -4.99 30.37
CA ASP A 111 -5.76 -3.66 29.92
C ASP A 111 -6.72 -3.80 28.73
N LEU A 112 -8.00 -3.95 29.06
CA LEU A 112 -9.06 -4.09 28.08
C LEU A 112 -9.22 -2.86 27.19
N ASN A 113 -8.72 -1.67 27.54
CA ASN A 113 -8.82 -0.51 26.66
C ASN A 113 -7.81 -0.60 25.52
N ASP A 114 -6.58 -0.99 25.80
CA ASP A 114 -5.54 -1.21 24.79
C ASP A 114 -5.85 -2.42 23.90
N ILE A 115 -6.40 -3.49 24.49
CA ILE A 115 -6.89 -4.66 23.73
C ILE A 115 -8.14 -4.28 22.91
N ARG A 116 -9.06 -3.49 23.46
CA ARG A 116 -10.25 -3.02 22.73
C ARG A 116 -9.87 -2.02 21.65
N LYS A 117 -8.82 -1.22 21.82
CA LYS A 117 -8.23 -0.41 20.77
C LYS A 117 -7.74 -1.31 19.63
N PHE A 118 -7.05 -2.40 19.97
CA PHE A 118 -6.66 -3.46 19.03
C PHE A 118 -7.86 -4.06 18.25
N VAL A 119 -8.97 -4.33 18.94
CA VAL A 119 -10.14 -5.00 18.35
C VAL A 119 -11.12 -4.05 17.66
N ARG A 120 -11.27 -2.78 18.12
CA ARG A 120 -12.30 -1.84 17.64
C ARG A 120 -11.84 -0.82 16.61
N GLU A 121 -10.57 -0.46 16.54
CA GLU A 121 -10.07 0.53 15.56
C GLU A 121 -10.07 0.02 14.10
N ARG A 122 -10.60 -1.20 13.85
CA ARG A 122 -10.90 -1.73 12.51
C ARG A 122 -12.19 -1.21 11.88
N PHE A 123 -12.97 -0.38 12.57
CA PHE A 123 -14.33 -0.03 12.16
C PHE A 123 -14.70 1.44 12.41
N VAL A 124 -14.02 2.39 11.77
CA VAL A 124 -14.56 3.76 11.68
C VAL A 124 -14.31 4.34 10.30
N GLY A 125 -15.39 4.46 9.52
CA GLY A 125 -15.44 5.31 8.33
C GLY A 125 -16.38 4.78 7.26
N ASP A 126 -17.05 5.68 6.54
CA ASP A 126 -17.92 5.42 5.36
C ASP A 126 -17.19 4.81 4.14
N TYR A 127 -16.04 4.17 4.37
CA TYR A 127 -15.32 3.37 3.41
C TYR A 127 -15.70 1.90 3.65
N PRO A 128 -16.19 1.17 2.64
CA PRO A 128 -16.48 -0.24 2.80
C PRO A 128 -15.20 -0.96 3.21
N MET A 129 -15.26 -1.75 4.29
CA MET A 129 -14.16 -2.62 4.72
C MET A 129 -13.61 -3.35 3.50
N CYS A 130 -12.28 -3.35 3.33
CA CYS A 130 -11.67 -4.21 2.33
C CYS A 130 -11.95 -5.68 2.71
N ASP A 131 -11.91 -6.59 1.75
CA ASP A 131 -12.27 -7.99 2.00
C ASP A 131 -11.36 -8.66 3.04
N VAL A 132 -10.11 -8.19 3.17
CA VAL A 132 -9.19 -8.60 4.24
C VAL A 132 -9.70 -8.15 5.62
N CYS A 133 -10.19 -6.91 5.75
CA CYS A 133 -10.76 -6.42 7.00
C CYS A 133 -12.06 -7.15 7.37
N LYS A 134 -12.88 -7.57 6.38
CA LYS A 134 -14.10 -8.36 6.63
C LYS A 134 -13.83 -9.75 7.20
N LEU A 135 -12.67 -10.35 6.90
CA LEU A 135 -12.31 -11.70 7.37
C LEU A 135 -11.97 -11.77 8.86
N TYR A 136 -11.67 -10.62 9.48
CA TYR A 136 -11.32 -10.52 10.90
C TYR A 136 -12.33 -9.66 11.68
N ALA A 137 -13.55 -9.53 11.15
CA ALA A 137 -14.66 -8.78 11.71
C ALA A 137 -15.58 -9.67 12.57
#